data_AF-A0A2U1CF15-F1
#
_entry.id   AF-A0A2U1CF15-F1
#
_cell.length_a   1.000
_cell.length_b   1.000
_cell.length_c   1.000
_cell.angle_alpha   90.00
_cell.angle_beta   90.00
_cell.angle_gamma   90.00
#
_symmetry.space_group_name_H-M   'P 1'
#
loop_
_entity.id
_entity.type
_entity.pdbx_description
1 polymer ?
#
loop_
_entity_poly.entity_id
_entity_poly.type
_entity_poly.pdbx_seq_one_letter_code
_entity_poly.pdbx_strand_id
1 'polypeptide(L)'
;MRAAAPNDQKPLQDYLSAYCFGDFYTRSGLDIRQRELLTFSIFSAQGGCENQIKAHAGGNAAVGNDKPLLLAALMLCMPYIGFPRTMNALSCVDQVLPEPPEGDRPSPQK
;
A
#
# COMPACT_ATOMS: atom_id res chain seq x y z
N MET A 1 -13.61 -14.18 3.05
CA MET A 1 -12.27 -14.70 3.41
C MET A 1 -12.32 -15.68 4.58
N ARG A 2 -12.69 -15.30 5.82
CA ARG A 2 -12.75 -16.24 6.94
C ARG A 2 -13.74 -17.40 6.78
N ALA A 3 -14.95 -17.13 6.29
CA ALA A 3 -16.00 -18.15 6.15
C ALA A 3 -15.58 -19.33 5.23
N ALA A 4 -14.71 -19.04 4.26
CA ALA A 4 -14.19 -20.03 3.32
C ALA A 4 -12.88 -20.70 3.79
N ALA A 5 -12.32 -20.28 4.94
CA ALA A 5 -11.06 -20.84 5.43
C ALA A 5 -11.26 -22.21 6.10
N PRO A 6 -10.32 -23.16 5.93
CA PRO A 6 -10.25 -24.39 6.71
C PRO A 6 -10.34 -24.13 8.22
N ASN A 7 -10.96 -25.06 8.97
CA ASN A 7 -11.27 -24.85 10.39
C ASN A 7 -10.02 -24.59 11.25
N ASP A 8 -8.91 -25.27 10.96
CA ASP A 8 -7.62 -25.13 11.61
C ASP A 8 -6.91 -23.79 11.30
N GLN A 9 -7.30 -23.12 10.20
CA GLN A 9 -6.75 -21.82 9.80
C GLN A 9 -7.61 -20.63 10.27
N LYS A 10 -8.87 -20.86 10.67
CA LYS A 10 -9.78 -19.81 11.16
C LYS A 10 -9.19 -18.96 12.29
N PRO A 11 -8.47 -19.52 13.29
CA PRO A 11 -7.84 -18.71 14.34
C PRO A 11 -6.86 -17.66 13.80
N LEU A 12 -6.10 -17.96 12.73
CA LEU A 12 -5.19 -16.98 12.12
C LEU A 12 -5.97 -15.79 11.53
N GLN A 13 -7.11 -16.06 10.89
CA GLN A 13 -7.99 -15.03 10.34
C GLN A 13 -8.68 -14.22 11.45
N ASP A 14 -9.03 -14.87 12.56
CA ASP A 14 -9.57 -14.21 13.75
C ASP A 14 -8.55 -13.27 14.38
N TYR A 15 -7.31 -13.72 14.57
CA TYR A 15 -6.24 -12.89 15.12
C TYR A 15 -5.94 -11.71 14.21
N LEU A 16 -5.81 -11.93 12.90
CA LEU A 16 -5.61 -10.84 11.94
C LEU A 16 -6.75 -9.82 12.03
N SER A 17 -8.00 -10.28 12.03
CA SER A 17 -9.16 -9.38 12.01
C SER A 17 -9.28 -8.60 13.32
N ALA A 18 -9.17 -9.28 14.46
CA ALA A 18 -9.26 -8.66 15.76
C ALA A 18 -8.11 -7.66 15.99
N TYR A 19 -6.89 -8.02 15.61
CA TYR A 19 -5.72 -7.17 15.79
C TYR A 19 -5.76 -5.95 14.86
N CYS A 20 -5.87 -6.17 13.54
CA CYS A 20 -5.84 -5.07 12.58
C CYS A 20 -7.09 -4.19 12.71
N PHE A 21 -8.28 -4.77 12.55
CA PHE A 21 -9.53 -4.01 12.43
C PHE A 21 -10.20 -3.72 13.78
N GLY A 22 -10.02 -4.60 14.77
CA GLY A 22 -10.63 -4.45 16.09
C GLY A 22 -9.88 -3.53 17.05
N ASP A 23 -8.56 -3.34 16.87
CA ASP A 23 -7.74 -2.41 17.69
C ASP A 23 -7.11 -1.29 16.84
N PHE A 24 -6.16 -1.60 15.95
CA PHE A 24 -5.35 -0.54 15.34
C PHE A 24 -6.14 0.43 14.45
N TYR A 25 -7.14 -0.06 13.71
CA TYR A 25 -8.02 0.78 12.89
C TYR A 25 -9.03 1.58 13.72
N THR A 26 -9.35 1.18 14.94
CA THR A 26 -10.28 1.95 15.80
C THR A 26 -9.62 3.13 16.50
N ARG A 27 -8.28 3.21 16.48
CA ARG A 27 -7.55 4.32 17.10
C ARG A 27 -7.81 5.64 16.36
N SER A 28 -7.87 6.75 17.08
CA SER A 28 -7.95 8.10 16.50
C SER A 28 -6.57 8.72 16.31
N GLY A 29 -6.46 9.76 15.48
CA GLY A 29 -5.24 10.57 15.30
C GLY A 29 -4.65 10.54 13.89
N LEU A 30 -4.91 9.46 13.15
CA LEU A 30 -4.63 9.38 11.71
C LEU A 30 -5.91 9.04 10.97
N ASP A 31 -6.19 9.78 9.90
CA ASP A 31 -7.29 9.45 8.99
C ASP A 31 -6.94 8.23 8.11
N ILE A 32 -7.93 7.73 7.36
CA ILE A 32 -7.75 6.54 6.54
C ILE A 32 -6.72 6.74 5.42
N ARG A 33 -6.61 7.96 4.87
CA ARG A 33 -5.65 8.28 3.81
C ARG A 33 -4.23 8.24 4.35
N GLN A 34 -4.01 8.78 5.54
CA GLN A 34 -2.72 8.75 6.21
C GLN A 34 -2.32 7.32 6.58
N ARG A 35 -3.27 6.51 7.06
CA ARG A 35 -3.03 5.11 7.43
C ARG A 35 -2.63 4.25 6.24
N GLU A 36 -3.34 4.37 5.12
CA GLU A 36 -3.02 3.66 3.89
C GLU A 36 -1.65 4.06 3.34
N LEU A 37 -1.33 5.36 3.34
CA LEU A 37 -0.05 5.86 2.85
C LEU A 37 1.12 5.35 3.71
N LEU A 38 1.00 5.44 5.04
CA LEU A 38 2.02 4.94 5.97
C LEU A 38 2.22 3.42 5.86
N THR A 39 1.13 2.67 5.75
CA THR A 39 1.20 1.21 5.61
C THR A 39 1.89 0.81 4.30
N PHE A 40 1.57 1.48 3.19
CA PHE A 40 2.26 1.33 1.91
C PHE A 40 3.77 1.62 2.02
N SER A 41 4.16 2.73 2.68
CA SER A 41 5.57 3.08 2.88
C SER A 41 6.31 2.05 3.73
N ILE A 42 5.67 1.52 4.78
CA ILE A 42 6.26 0.50 5.67
C ILE A 42 6.52 -0.80 4.90
N PHE A 43 5.55 -1.30 4.13
CA PHE A 43 5.76 -2.52 3.34
C PHE A 43 6.81 -2.34 2.24
N SER A 44 6.83 -1.16 1.62
CA SER A 44 7.89 -0.80 0.67
C SER A 44 9.27 -0.83 1.33
N ALA A 45 9.38 -0.35 2.58
CA ALA A 45 10.62 -0.37 3.35
C ALA A 45 11.03 -1.77 3.82
N GLN A 46 10.08 -2.64 4.15
CA GLN A 46 10.35 -3.98 4.70
C GLN A 46 10.93 -4.94 3.64
N GLY A 47 10.48 -4.86 2.38
CA GLY A 47 10.85 -5.76 1.30
C GLY A 47 10.19 -7.16 1.42
N GLY A 48 10.08 -7.88 0.29
CA GLY A 48 9.41 -9.20 0.24
C GLY A 48 7.91 -9.15 0.53
N CYS A 49 7.31 -7.96 0.42
CA CYS A 49 5.92 -7.68 0.73
C CYS A 49 5.13 -7.26 -0.52
N GLU A 50 5.52 -7.72 -1.71
CA GLU A 50 4.98 -7.25 -3.00
C GLU A 50 3.45 -7.41 -3.09
N ASN A 51 2.89 -8.47 -2.52
CA ASN A 51 1.43 -8.67 -2.48
C ASN A 51 0.75 -7.60 -1.60
N GLN A 52 1.34 -7.26 -0.47
CA GLN A 52 0.84 -6.23 0.44
C GLN A 52 1.01 -4.83 -0.17
N ILE A 53 2.14 -4.57 -0.83
CA ILE A 53 2.37 -3.31 -1.55
C ILE A 53 1.30 -3.11 -2.62
N LYS A 54 0.98 -4.13 -3.43
CA LYS A 54 -0.09 -4.05 -4.43
C LYS A 54 -1.45 -3.81 -3.81
N ALA A 55 -1.78 -4.54 -2.73
CA ALA A 55 -3.05 -4.37 -2.03
C ALA A 55 -3.20 -2.93 -1.50
N HIS A 56 -2.15 -2.38 -0.87
CA HIS A 56 -2.18 -1.03 -0.33
C HIS A 56 -2.01 0.06 -1.39
N ALA A 57 -1.42 -0.21 -2.55
CA ALA A 57 -1.47 0.72 -3.69
C ALA A 57 -2.92 0.91 -4.19
N GLY A 58 -3.67 -0.20 -4.32
CA GLY A 58 -5.10 -0.15 -4.66
C GLY A 58 -5.95 0.48 -3.56
N GLY A 59 -5.65 0.16 -2.29
CA GLY A 59 -6.28 0.77 -1.11
C GLY A 59 -6.10 2.29 -1.08
N ASN A 60 -4.87 2.77 -1.30
CA ASN A 60 -4.57 4.20 -1.41
C ASN A 60 -5.41 4.88 -2.50
N ALA A 61 -5.45 4.31 -3.71
CA ALA A 61 -6.26 4.86 -4.79
C ALA A 61 -7.75 4.94 -4.44
N ALA A 62 -8.29 3.91 -3.78
CA ALA A 62 -9.69 3.86 -3.34
C ALA A 62 -10.04 4.93 -2.30
N VAL A 63 -9.06 5.37 -1.49
CA VAL A 63 -9.25 6.44 -0.49
C VAL A 63 -8.81 7.83 -1.00
N GLY A 64 -8.49 7.96 -2.29
CA GLY A 64 -8.15 9.22 -2.94
C GLY A 64 -6.68 9.63 -2.83
N ASN A 65 -5.79 8.72 -2.43
CA ASN A 65 -4.34 8.89 -2.59
C ASN A 65 -3.94 8.38 -3.96
N ASP A 66 -3.69 9.32 -4.88
CA ASP A 66 -3.41 9.02 -6.27
C ASP A 66 -1.97 8.52 -6.51
N LYS A 67 -1.72 8.02 -7.73
CA LYS A 67 -0.41 7.51 -8.14
C LYS A 67 0.71 8.54 -7.94
N PRO A 68 0.56 9.83 -8.32
CA PRO A 68 1.56 10.86 -8.02
C PRO A 68 1.96 10.94 -6.54
N LEU A 69 1.00 10.87 -5.61
CA LEU A 69 1.30 10.86 -4.18
C LEU A 69 2.09 9.61 -3.76
N LEU A 70 1.75 8.43 -4.29
CA LEU A 70 2.51 7.20 -4.02
C LEU A 70 3.96 7.28 -4.54
N LEU A 71 4.16 7.85 -5.73
CA LEU A 71 5.50 8.07 -6.28
C LEU A 71 6.30 9.05 -5.42
N ALA A 72 5.68 10.14 -4.96
CA ALA A 72 6.32 11.08 -4.03
C ALA A 72 6.74 10.40 -2.72
N ALA A 73 5.90 9.53 -2.16
CA ALA A 73 6.23 8.75 -0.98
C ALA A 73 7.41 7.80 -1.22
N LEU A 74 7.46 7.10 -2.37
CA LEU A 74 8.58 6.24 -2.73
C LEU A 74 9.89 7.04 -2.91
N MET A 75 9.82 8.22 -3.54
CA MET A 75 10.96 9.12 -3.66
C MET A 75 11.48 9.57 -2.29
N LEU A 76 10.57 9.90 -1.36
CA LEU A 76 10.95 10.24 0.02
C LEU A 76 11.57 9.05 0.75
N CYS A 77 11.06 7.84 0.55
CA CYS A 77 11.61 6.63 1.16
C CYS A 77 12.98 6.23 0.57
N MET A 78 13.25 6.55 -0.70
CA MET A 78 14.40 6.07 -1.46
C MET A 78 15.75 6.24 -0.75
N PRO A 79 16.09 7.38 -0.11
CA PRO A 79 17.35 7.54 0.60
C PRO A 79 17.50 6.60 1.81
N TYR A 80 16.38 6.14 2.38
CA TYR A 80 16.36 5.32 3.58
C TYR A 80 16.27 3.81 3.28
N ILE A 81 15.65 3.44 2.16
CA ILE A 81 15.37 2.04 1.82
C ILE A 81 16.19 1.53 0.62
N GLY A 82 16.86 2.43 -0.09
CA GLY A 82 17.71 2.14 -1.25
C GLY A 82 16.93 1.87 -2.54
N PHE A 83 17.66 1.89 -3.66
CA PHE A 83 17.09 1.65 -5.00
C PHE A 83 16.38 0.30 -5.15
N PRO A 84 16.92 -0.85 -4.70
CA PRO A 84 16.29 -2.15 -4.96
C PRO A 84 14.86 -2.24 -4.43
N ARG A 85 14.63 -1.81 -3.17
CA ARG A 85 13.29 -1.83 -2.56
C ARG A 85 12.36 -0.81 -3.21
N THR A 86 12.87 0.37 -3.50
CA THR A 86 12.12 1.43 -4.17
C THR A 86 11.63 0.98 -5.56
N MET A 87 12.49 0.34 -6.36
CA MET A 87 12.15 -0.15 -7.70
C MET A 87 11.16 -1.32 -7.66
N ASN A 88 11.27 -2.23 -6.68
CA ASN A 88 10.28 -3.29 -6.48
C ASN A 88 8.90 -2.70 -6.14
N ALA A 89 8.87 -1.70 -5.26
CA ALA A 89 7.63 -1.02 -4.89
C ALA A 89 7.03 -0.25 -6.08
N LEU A 90 7.86 0.45 -6.85
CA LEU A 90 7.45 1.13 -8.08
C LEU A 90 6.80 0.16 -9.08
N SER A 91 7.43 -1.00 -9.31
CA SER A 91 6.86 -2.04 -10.19
C SER A 91 5.49 -2.53 -9.70
N CYS A 92 5.30 -2.64 -8.38
CA CYS A 92 4.00 -2.99 -7.81
C CYS A 92 2.95 -1.90 -8.03
N VAL A 93 3.34 -0.63 -7.87
CA VAL A 93 2.44 0.51 -8.15
C VAL A 93 2.03 0.51 -9.61
N ASP A 94 2.96 0.35 -10.56
CA ASP A 94 2.66 0.36 -12.00
C ASP A 94 1.74 -0.79 -12.44
N GLN A 95 1.83 -1.95 -11.78
CA GLN A 95 0.94 -3.08 -12.05
C GLN A 95 -0.50 -2.83 -11.61
N VAL A 96 -0.69 -2.04 -10.55
CA VAL A 96 -2.02 -1.76 -9.97
C VAL A 96 -2.62 -0.47 -10.54
N LEU A 97 -1.77 0.53 -10.75
CA LEU A 97 -2.10 1.87 -11.23
C LEU A 97 -1.26 2.13 -12.50
N PRO A 98 -1.62 1.54 -13.65
CA PRO A 98 -0.88 1.74 -14.89
C PRO A 98 -0.90 3.21 -15.31
N GLU A 99 0.15 3.64 -16.02
CA GLU A 99 0.15 4.96 -16.63
C GLU A 99 -1.02 5.11 -17.60
N PRO A 100 -1.65 6.29 -17.67
CA PRO A 100 -2.55 6.62 -18.76
C PRO A 100 -1.84 6.45 -20.12
N PRO A 101 -2.61 6.23 -21.19
CA PRO A 101 -2.11 6.37 -22.56
C PRO A 101 -1.36 7.69 -22.71
N GLU A 102 -0.32 7.70 -23.52
CA GLU A 102 0.62 8.84 -23.62
C GLU A 102 -0.06 10.18 -23.92
N GLY A 103 -1.17 10.17 -24.66
CA GLY A 103 -1.98 11.36 -24.95
C GLY A 103 -2.77 11.92 -23.76
N ASP A 104 -2.98 11.13 -22.71
CA ASP A 104 -3.77 11.49 -21.52
C ASP A 104 -2.88 11.75 -20.29
N ARG A 105 -1.55 11.71 -20.46
CA ARG A 105 -0.62 11.89 -19.34
C ARG A 105 -0.54 13.37 -18.93
N PRO A 106 -0.55 13.68 -17.63
CA PRO A 106 -0.33 15.03 -17.16
C PRO A 106 1.10 15.49 -17.49
N SER A 107 1.27 16.78 -17.78
CA SER A 107 2.59 17.34 -18.04
C SER A 107 3.51 17.14 -16.81
N PRO A 108 4.82 16.88 -17.01
CA PRO A 108 5.75 16.72 -15.90
C PRO A 108 5.71 17.92 -14.96
N GLN A 109 5.47 17.68 -13.67
CA GLN A 109 5.62 18.71 -12.66
C GLN A 109 7.12 18.87 -12.35
N LYS A 110 7.58 20.12 -12.35
CA LYS A 110 8.98 20.51 -12.14
C LYS A 110 9.45 20.25 -10.71
#